data_AF-A0A1Q3B735-F1
#
_entry.id   AF-A0A1Q3B735-F1
#
_cell.length_a   1.000
_cell.length_b   1.000
_cell.length_c   1.000
_cell.angle_alpha   90.00
_cell.angle_beta   90.00
_cell.angle_gamma   90.00
#
_symmetry.space_group_name_H-M   'P 1'
#
loop_
_entity.id
_entity.type
_entity.pdbx_description
1 polymer ?
#
loop_
_entity_poly.entity_id
_entity_poly.type
_entity_poly.pdbx_seq_one_letter_code
_entity_poly.pdbx_strand_id
1 'polypeptide(L)'
;KALNILLVSLDKTEYNLVRRCTSVHEVWKLLILTHEGTEQVKNAKLALLNRDYELFKMQPNESIKNLYNHFFDITNALLGIGKVFGKDELVKKLLGCLNDEWEPKVTAIEESKDLKVMEIEELL
;
A
#
# COMPACT_ATOMS: atom_id res chain seq x y z
N LYS A 1 28.79 13.69 -18.32
CA LYS A 1 28.88 13.92 -16.86
C LYS A 1 27.80 13.17 -16.08
N ALA A 2 26.51 13.35 -16.36
CA ALA A 2 25.42 12.67 -15.63
C ALA A 2 25.45 11.13 -15.70
N LEU A 3 25.71 10.55 -16.88
CA LEU A 3 25.78 9.09 -17.06
C LEU A 3 26.85 8.44 -16.15
N ASN A 4 28.06 9.00 -16.13
CA ASN A 4 29.15 8.47 -15.31
C ASN A 4 28.85 8.57 -13.80
N ILE A 5 28.16 9.64 -13.37
CA ILE A 5 27.74 9.78 -11.96
C ILE A 5 26.78 8.66 -11.59
N LEU A 6 25.77 8.42 -12.44
CA LEU A 6 24.78 7.36 -12.23
C LEU A 6 25.45 5.98 -12.21
N LEU A 7 26.36 5.68 -13.15
CA LEU A 7 27.03 4.38 -13.22
C LEU A 7 27.92 4.07 -12.02
N VAL A 8 28.55 5.09 -11.41
CA VAL A 8 29.44 4.91 -10.25
C VAL A 8 28.66 4.71 -8.94
N SER A 9 27.40 5.16 -8.86
CA SER A 9 26.55 4.96 -7.68
C SER A 9 25.90 3.59 -7.60
N LEU A 10 25.91 2.80 -8.69
CA LEU A 10 25.25 1.50 -8.76
C LEU A 10 26.09 0.41 -8.11
N ASP A 11 25.43 -0.59 -7.53
CA ASP A 11 26.13 -1.79 -7.11
C ASP A 11 26.62 -2.61 -8.31
N LYS A 12 27.42 -3.65 -8.07
CA LYS A 12 28.00 -4.48 -9.15
C LYS A 12 26.92 -5.15 -10.02
N THR A 13 25.80 -5.54 -9.45
CA THR A 13 24.70 -6.20 -10.15
C THR A 13 23.97 -5.21 -11.05
N GLU A 14 23.58 -4.07 -10.50
CA GLU A 14 22.91 -2.98 -11.21
C GLU A 14 23.80 -2.38 -12.30
N TYR A 15 25.09 -2.18 -12.04
CA TYR A 15 26.05 -1.73 -13.04
C TYR A 15 26.12 -2.70 -14.22
N ASN A 16 26.20 -4.01 -13.96
CA ASN A 16 26.28 -5.01 -15.02
C ASN A 16 25.00 -5.09 -15.88
N LEU A 17 23.84 -4.80 -15.28
CA LEU A 17 22.57 -4.68 -15.96
C LEU A 17 22.59 -3.52 -16.98
N VAL A 18 23.13 -2.36 -16.59
CA VAL A 18 22.99 -1.11 -17.36
C VAL A 18 24.25 -0.67 -18.12
N ARG A 19 25.39 -1.35 -17.97
CA ARG A 19 26.69 -0.95 -18.55
C ARG A 19 26.71 -0.80 -20.08
N ARG A 20 25.73 -1.37 -20.79
CA ARG A 20 25.59 -1.27 -22.25
C ARG A 20 24.70 -0.11 -22.70
N CYS A 21 24.01 0.56 -21.77
CA CYS A 21 23.20 1.72 -22.06
C CYS A 21 24.10 2.91 -22.46
N THR A 22 23.64 3.68 -23.43
CA THR A 22 24.39 4.81 -24.01
C THR A 22 23.87 6.16 -23.51
N SER A 23 22.70 6.17 -22.86
CA SER A 23 22.08 7.38 -22.32
C SER A 23 21.60 7.18 -20.87
N VAL A 24 21.49 8.30 -20.15
CA VAL A 24 20.91 8.32 -18.79
C VAL A 24 19.47 7.82 -18.81
N HIS A 25 18.71 8.14 -19.87
CA HIS A 25 17.34 7.70 -20.04
C HIS A 25 17.22 6.18 -20.10
N GLU A 26 18.10 5.51 -20.87
CA GLU A 26 18.12 4.05 -20.98
C GLU A 26 18.47 3.38 -19.65
N VAL A 27 19.48 3.90 -18.94
CA VAL A 27 19.86 3.38 -17.62
C VAL A 27 18.68 3.51 -16.65
N TRP A 28 18.08 4.69 -16.56
CA TRP A 28 16.95 4.96 -15.68
C TRP A 28 15.74 4.05 -16.00
N LYS A 29 15.41 3.92 -17.28
CA LYS A 29 14.30 3.06 -17.73
C LYS A 29 14.52 1.59 -17.39
N LEU A 30 15.75 1.09 -17.54
CA LEU A 30 16.09 -0.29 -17.24
C LEU A 30 16.08 -0.56 -15.72
N LEU A 31 16.56 0.39 -14.91
CA LEU A 31 16.46 0.31 -13.45
C LEU A 31 15.01 0.29 -12.98
N ILE A 32 14.15 1.18 -13.49
CA ILE A 32 12.71 1.14 -13.19
C ILE A 32 12.13 -0.22 -13.58
N LEU A 33 12.43 -0.70 -14.78
CA LEU A 33 11.90 -1.98 -15.27
C LEU A 33 12.33 -3.16 -14.39
N THR A 34 13.56 -3.16 -13.89
CA THR A 34 14.10 -4.25 -13.07
C THR A 34 13.62 -4.20 -11.62
N HIS A 35 13.52 -3.01 -11.03
CA HIS A 35 13.20 -2.87 -9.60
C HIS A 35 11.71 -2.62 -9.34
N GLU A 36 11.04 -1.87 -10.20
CA GLU A 36 9.62 -1.52 -10.06
C GLU A 36 8.71 -2.31 -11.01
N GLY A 37 9.28 -2.95 -12.03
CA GLY A 37 8.54 -3.67 -13.07
C GLY A 37 8.00 -2.77 -14.18
N THR A 38 7.19 -3.35 -15.06
CA THR A 38 6.47 -2.57 -16.09
C THR A 38 5.23 -1.90 -15.50
N GLU A 39 4.73 -0.86 -16.18
CA GLU A 39 3.43 -0.26 -15.85
C GLU A 39 2.29 -1.30 -15.88
N GLN A 40 2.35 -2.29 -16.77
CA GLN A 40 1.38 -3.38 -16.79
C GLN A 40 1.43 -4.23 -15.51
N VAL A 41 2.63 -4.55 -15.00
CA VAL A 41 2.80 -5.29 -13.74
C VAL A 41 2.31 -4.45 -12.56
N LYS A 42 2.65 -3.15 -12.51
CA LYS A 42 2.15 -2.22 -11.49
C LYS A 42 0.62 -2.15 -11.49
N ASN A 43 0.01 -1.99 -12.66
CA ASN A 43 -1.46 -1.92 -12.81
C ASN A 43 -2.13 -3.23 -12.41
N ALA A 44 -1.55 -4.39 -12.77
CA ALA A 44 -2.06 -5.69 -12.35
C ALA A 44 -1.99 -5.84 -10.82
N LYS A 45 -0.87 -5.46 -10.20
CA LYS A 45 -0.70 -5.47 -8.74
C LYS A 45 -1.69 -4.54 -8.05
N LEU A 46 -1.88 -3.33 -8.58
CA LEU A 46 -2.86 -2.36 -8.07
C LEU A 46 -4.29 -2.92 -8.16
N ALA A 47 -4.66 -3.57 -9.26
CA ALA A 47 -5.97 -4.18 -9.42
C ALA A 47 -6.22 -5.30 -8.40
N LEU A 48 -5.22 -6.17 -8.16
CA LEU A 48 -5.30 -7.23 -7.16
C LEU A 48 -5.44 -6.66 -5.75
N LEU A 49 -4.58 -5.71 -5.36
CA LEU A 49 -4.64 -5.09 -4.04
C LEU A 49 -5.93 -4.31 -3.82
N ASN A 50 -6.45 -3.60 -4.84
CA ASN A 50 -7.75 -2.94 -4.73
C ASN A 50 -8.86 -3.97 -4.51
N ARG A 51 -8.85 -5.09 -5.25
CA ARG A 51 -9.84 -6.15 -5.05
C ARG A 51 -9.77 -6.72 -3.63
N ASP A 52 -8.56 -7.02 -3.16
CA ASP A 52 -8.35 -7.58 -1.82
C ASP A 52 -8.75 -6.56 -0.73
N TYR A 53 -8.55 -5.26 -0.97
CA TYR A 53 -9.00 -4.19 -0.09
C TYR A 53 -10.52 -4.05 -0.08
N GLU A 54 -11.17 -4.12 -1.25
CA GLU A 54 -12.63 -4.07 -1.33
C GLU A 54 -13.28 -5.26 -0.62
N LEU A 55 -12.72 -6.46 -0.79
CA LEU A 55 -13.19 -7.69 -0.17
C LEU A 55 -12.70 -7.88 1.28
N PHE A 56 -11.88 -6.97 1.80
CA PHE A 56 -11.29 -7.09 3.13
C PHE A 56 -12.40 -7.18 4.19
N LYS A 57 -12.33 -8.22 5.01
CA LYS A 57 -13.27 -8.52 6.09
C LYS A 57 -12.54 -9.27 7.19
N MET A 58 -12.98 -9.05 8.42
CA MET A 58 -12.52 -9.78 9.58
C MET A 58 -12.78 -11.27 9.43
N GLN A 59 -11.74 -12.06 9.64
CA GLN A 59 -11.82 -13.52 9.52
C GLN A 59 -12.46 -14.13 10.79
N PRO A 60 -13.08 -15.31 10.68
CA PRO A 60 -13.61 -16.02 11.85
C PRO A 60 -12.50 -16.27 12.88
N ASN A 61 -12.75 -15.90 14.14
CA ASN A 61 -11.81 -15.98 15.25
C ASN A 61 -10.54 -15.11 15.11
N GLU A 62 -10.53 -14.13 14.22
CA GLU A 62 -9.48 -13.14 14.16
C GLU A 62 -9.59 -12.18 15.36
N SER A 63 -8.46 -11.77 15.94
CA SER A 63 -8.47 -10.71 16.96
C SER A 63 -8.43 -9.33 16.29
N ILE A 64 -8.96 -8.29 16.95
CA ILE A 64 -8.88 -6.91 16.43
C ILE A 64 -7.45 -6.50 16.11
N LYS A 65 -6.48 -6.87 16.95
CA LYS A 65 -5.07 -6.56 16.71
C LYS A 65 -4.55 -7.20 15.41
N ASN A 66 -4.95 -8.44 15.12
CA ASN A 66 -4.55 -9.11 13.89
C ASN A 66 -5.24 -8.50 12.67
N LEU A 67 -6.54 -8.20 12.78
CA LEU A 67 -7.30 -7.49 11.75
C LEU A 67 -6.61 -6.16 11.39
N TYR A 68 -6.25 -5.38 12.41
CA TYR A 68 -5.55 -4.12 12.27
C TYR A 68 -4.24 -4.28 11.51
N ASN A 69 -3.39 -5.25 11.89
CA ASN A 69 -2.13 -5.48 11.21
C ASN A 69 -2.33 -5.85 9.74
N HIS A 70 -3.26 -6.76 9.44
CA HIS A 70 -3.58 -7.14 8.06
C HIS A 70 -4.14 -5.96 7.24
N PHE A 71 -4.93 -5.10 7.87
CA PHE A 71 -5.45 -3.88 7.25
C PHE A 71 -4.32 -2.88 6.93
N PHE A 72 -3.34 -2.75 7.82
CA PHE A 72 -2.15 -1.93 7.57
C PHE A 72 -1.28 -2.51 6.46
N ASP A 73 -1.11 -3.84 6.39
CA ASP A 73 -0.32 -4.47 5.35
C ASP A 73 -0.88 -4.14 3.95
N ILE A 74 -2.21 -4.25 3.77
CA ILE A 74 -2.84 -3.97 2.48
C ILE A 74 -2.86 -2.48 2.13
N THR A 75 -3.13 -1.61 3.10
CA THR A 75 -3.15 -0.15 2.87
C THR A 75 -1.74 0.39 2.61
N ASN A 76 -0.72 -0.11 3.31
CA ASN A 76 0.68 0.22 3.05
C ASN A 76 1.14 -0.27 1.67
N ALA A 77 0.72 -1.47 1.25
CA ALA A 77 1.01 -1.96 -0.09
C ALA A 77 0.38 -1.07 -1.18
N LEU A 78 -0.85 -0.58 -0.96
CA LEU A 78 -1.54 0.34 -1.86
C LEU A 78 -0.88 1.74 -1.87
N LEU A 79 -0.48 2.25 -0.70
CA LEU A 79 0.29 3.50 -0.56
C LEU A 79 1.61 3.43 -1.32
N GLY A 80 2.32 2.30 -1.21
CA GLY A 80 3.59 2.07 -1.94
C GLY A 80 3.46 2.08 -3.47
N ILE A 81 2.25 1.93 -4.02
CA ILE A 81 1.95 2.02 -5.46
C ILE A 81 1.36 3.41 -5.82
N GLY A 82 1.17 4.29 -4.83
CA GLY A 82 0.72 5.66 -5.03
C GLY A 82 -0.77 5.90 -4.77
N LYS A 83 -1.52 4.92 -4.22
CA LYS A 83 -2.88 5.18 -3.75
C LYS A 83 -2.83 6.04 -2.50
N VAL A 84 -3.61 7.11 -2.45
CA VAL A 84 -3.73 7.98 -1.28
C VAL A 84 -5.07 7.72 -0.63
N PHE A 85 -5.09 7.64 0.70
CA PHE A 85 -6.30 7.43 1.48
C PHE A 85 -6.59 8.63 2.36
N GLY A 86 -7.89 8.95 2.51
CA GLY A 86 -8.34 9.85 3.58
C GLY A 86 -8.26 9.16 4.93
N LYS A 87 -8.00 9.91 6.01
CA LYS A 87 -8.06 9.34 7.37
C LYS A 87 -9.45 8.75 7.66
N ASP A 88 -10.49 9.49 7.32
CA ASP A 88 -11.89 9.07 7.53
C ASP A 88 -12.26 7.86 6.66
N GLU A 89 -11.71 7.76 5.45
CA GLU A 89 -11.87 6.61 4.55
C GLU A 89 -11.35 5.34 5.22
N LEU A 90 -10.15 5.39 5.80
CA LEU A 90 -9.54 4.23 6.45
C LEU A 90 -10.29 3.83 7.74
N VAL A 91 -10.70 4.78 8.56
CA VAL A 91 -11.49 4.53 9.78
C VAL A 91 -12.82 3.85 9.42
N LYS A 92 -13.56 4.42 8.46
CA LYS A 92 -14.83 3.84 7.99
C LYS A 92 -14.63 2.45 7.39
N LYS A 93 -13.56 2.26 6.61
CA LYS A 93 -13.26 0.96 6.04
C LYS A 93 -13.02 -0.06 7.15
N LEU A 94 -12.17 0.25 8.13
CA LEU A 94 -11.85 -0.68 9.21
C LEU A 94 -13.09 -1.06 10.03
N LEU A 95 -13.91 -0.07 10.42
CA LEU A 95 -15.18 -0.29 11.11
C LEU A 95 -16.12 -1.17 10.29
N GLY A 96 -16.25 -0.90 8.99
CA GLY A 96 -17.07 -1.69 8.07
C GLY A 96 -16.53 -3.09 7.78
N CYS A 97 -15.30 -3.41 8.18
CA CYS A 97 -14.69 -4.72 8.02
C CYS A 97 -14.91 -5.65 9.22
N LEU A 98 -15.35 -5.13 10.35
CA LEU A 98 -15.68 -5.91 11.54
C LEU A 98 -16.86 -6.86 11.28
N ASN A 99 -16.91 -7.98 12.01
CA ASN A 99 -18.04 -8.91 11.95
C ASN A 99 -19.23 -8.40 12.77
N ASP A 100 -20.40 -8.99 12.54
CA ASP A 100 -21.69 -8.55 13.10
C ASP A 100 -21.70 -8.49 14.64
N GLU A 101 -20.85 -9.25 15.31
CA GLU A 101 -20.70 -9.20 16.77
C GLU A 101 -20.23 -7.83 17.31
N TRP A 102 -19.60 -7.01 16.47
CA TRP A 102 -19.13 -5.68 16.82
C TRP A 102 -20.09 -4.57 16.41
N GLU A 103 -21.17 -4.88 15.71
CA GLU A 103 -22.13 -3.90 15.20
C GLU A 103 -22.63 -2.94 16.29
N PRO A 104 -22.98 -3.38 17.52
CA PRO A 104 -23.39 -2.46 18.58
C PRO A 104 -22.29 -1.45 18.97
N LYS A 105 -21.02 -1.85 18.93
CA LYS A 105 -19.89 -0.97 19.23
C LYS A 105 -19.58 -0.01 18.08
N VAL A 106 -19.69 -0.48 16.84
CA VAL A 106 -19.54 0.37 15.65
C VAL A 106 -20.57 1.49 15.68
N THR A 107 -21.85 1.15 15.87
CA THR A 107 -22.94 2.13 15.97
C THR A 107 -22.67 3.15 17.08
N ALA A 108 -22.25 2.70 18.26
CA ALA A 108 -21.92 3.61 19.37
C ALA A 108 -20.76 4.57 19.04
N ILE A 109 -19.75 4.13 18.29
CA ILE A 109 -18.64 4.99 17.84
C ILE A 109 -19.14 6.01 16.82
N GLU A 110 -19.91 5.57 15.82
CA GLU A 110 -20.44 6.44 14.76
C GLU A 110 -21.40 7.51 15.29
N GLU A 111 -22.16 7.22 16.35
CA GLU A 111 -23.05 8.20 16.99
C GLU A 111 -22.32 9.18 17.93
N SER A 112 -21.19 8.78 18.52
CA SER A 112 -20.51 9.55 19.56
C SER A 112 -19.29 10.33 19.09
N LYS A 113 -18.66 9.94 17.97
CA LYS A 113 -17.41 10.53 17.47
C LYS A 113 -17.56 11.05 16.04
N ASP A 114 -16.86 12.14 15.74
CA ASP A 114 -16.65 12.56 14.34
C ASP A 114 -15.51 11.74 13.73
N LEU A 115 -15.87 10.82 12.83
CA LEU A 115 -14.92 9.94 12.14
C LEU A 115 -13.88 10.69 11.29
N LYS A 116 -14.10 11.99 10.99
CA LYS A 116 -13.13 12.79 10.24
C LYS A 116 -11.88 13.17 11.01
N VAL A 117 -11.99 13.20 12.34
CA VAL A 117 -10.89 13.61 13.23
C VAL A 117 -10.35 12.46 14.08
N MET A 118 -10.99 11.29 14.01
CA MET A 118 -10.60 10.09 14.74
C MET A 118 -9.33 9.48 14.15
N GLU A 119 -8.37 9.14 15.01
CA GLU A 119 -7.21 8.36 14.60
C GLU A 119 -7.54 6.86 14.63
N ILE A 120 -6.98 6.09 13.70
CA ILE A 120 -7.24 4.64 13.56
C ILE A 120 -6.79 3.88 14.82
N GLU A 121 -5.73 4.35 15.48
CA GLU A 121 -5.19 3.78 16.71
C GLU A 121 -6.19 3.84 17.87
N GLU A 122 -7.19 4.73 17.83
CA GLU A 122 -8.26 4.79 18.84
C GLU A 122 -9.26 3.62 18.74
N LEU A 123 -9.15 2.78 17.70
CA LEU A 123 -9.99 1.59 17.49
C LEU A 123 -9.39 0.31 18.11
N LEU A 124 -8.15 0.39 18.64
CA LEU A 124 -7.45 -0.71 19.32
C LEU A 124 -7.79 -0.76 20.82
#